data_AF-A0A8H3GZF8-F1
#
_entry.id   AF-A0A8H3GZF8-F1
#
_cell.length_a   1.000
_cell.length_b   1.000
_cell.length_c   1.000
_cell.angle_alpha   90.00
_cell.angle_beta   90.00
_cell.angle_gamma   90.00
#
_symmetry.space_group_name_H-M   'P 1'
#
loop_
_entity.id
_entity.type
_entity.pdbx_description
1 polymer ?
#
loop_
_entity_poly.entity_id
_entity_poly.type
_entity_poly.pdbx_seq_one_letter_code
_entity_poly.pdbx_strand_id
1 'polypeptide(L)'
;MPDVRQCRMPAWRQTHTSAHLSSAIRLYSTMITLTFVRHGESTDNLKAFWAGWADAALSNHGLNQAKAAAKFFSTYPITHMFASDLKRAHSTARAIYDAQPDPKPPLTITDLVREQHFGQGEGKEWGRGEWCQPSGRDGKFPDGESLNDVARRGDRFIETYLTPIIKQSVNKPAGEVNVVVVSHGICIAETLGALTRRCVRVDTNGWTGRFRGLHNTAWTRVSIGGADESLSDAPTHNGTHSNPRLTPDPGAVLATKLEESAPPPVQCDEAGPPSFCMKIIACNQHSHLNGVVRQKDGNQSSGDDPNEKKLREFFGGGGEEN
;
A
#
# COMPACT_ATOMS: atom_id res chain seq x y z
N MET A 1 -48.32 85.20 -16.49
CA MET A 1 -46.95 84.92 -16.04
C MET A 1 -46.74 83.42 -16.06
N PRO A 2 -45.67 82.91 -16.67
CA PRO A 2 -45.29 81.50 -16.64
C PRO A 2 -44.49 81.21 -15.37
N ASP A 3 -44.57 79.99 -14.84
CA ASP A 3 -43.62 79.52 -13.83
C ASP A 3 -42.94 78.22 -14.27
N VAL A 4 -41.67 78.16 -13.90
CA VAL A 4 -40.54 77.45 -14.47
C VAL A 4 -40.56 76.00 -14.04
N ARG A 5 -40.46 75.06 -15.00
CA ARG A 5 -40.07 73.69 -14.70
C ARG A 5 -38.55 73.60 -14.65
N GLN A 6 -37.99 73.33 -13.46
CA GLN A 6 -36.64 72.78 -13.34
C GLN A 6 -36.57 71.75 -12.19
N CYS A 7 -35.97 70.61 -12.55
CA CYS A 7 -35.60 69.42 -11.77
C CYS A 7 -35.35 69.58 -10.27
N ARG A 8 -35.88 68.63 -9.47
CA ARG A 8 -35.19 67.98 -8.35
C ARG A 8 -35.63 66.52 -8.20
N MET A 9 -34.67 65.60 -8.12
CA MET A 9 -34.86 64.17 -7.81
C MET A 9 -35.17 63.94 -6.32
N PRO A 10 -35.84 62.83 -5.97
CA PRO A 10 -35.61 62.16 -4.70
C PRO A 10 -34.84 60.85 -4.88
N ALA A 11 -33.85 60.67 -4.01
CA ALA A 11 -32.98 59.50 -3.90
C ALA A 11 -33.78 58.22 -3.62
N TRP A 12 -33.67 57.23 -4.51
CA TRP A 12 -34.10 55.87 -4.23
C TRP A 12 -32.96 55.13 -3.53
N ARG A 13 -33.21 54.73 -2.27
CA ARG A 13 -32.35 53.84 -1.50
C ARG A 13 -32.23 52.51 -2.25
N GLN A 14 -31.02 52.18 -2.71
CA GLN A 14 -30.68 50.82 -3.07
C GLN A 14 -30.49 50.01 -1.79
N THR A 15 -31.47 49.18 -1.43
CA THR A 15 -31.22 48.07 -0.50
C THR A 15 -30.49 46.98 -1.26
N HIS A 16 -29.16 46.96 -1.15
CA HIS A 16 -28.36 45.78 -1.46
C HIS A 16 -28.75 44.68 -0.48
N THR A 17 -29.65 43.79 -0.89
CA THR A 17 -29.72 42.46 -0.27
C THR A 17 -28.56 41.67 -0.86
N SER A 18 -27.42 41.74 -0.15
CA SER A 18 -26.33 40.79 -0.32
C SER A 18 -26.91 39.41 -0.05
N ALA A 19 -27.18 38.65 -1.12
CA ALA A 19 -27.40 37.23 -1.02
C ALA A 19 -26.05 36.62 -0.57
N HIS A 20 -25.87 36.54 0.74
CA HIS A 20 -24.87 35.68 1.34
C HIS A 20 -25.21 34.25 0.95
N LEU A 21 -24.66 33.80 -0.18
CA LEU A 21 -24.37 32.39 -0.39
C LEU A 21 -23.48 31.98 0.77
N SER A 22 -24.11 31.38 1.78
CA SER A 22 -23.39 30.61 2.79
C SER A 22 -22.71 29.50 2.01
N SER A 23 -21.42 29.69 1.72
CA SER A 23 -20.53 28.62 1.28
C SER A 23 -20.50 27.61 2.42
N ALA A 24 -21.46 26.69 2.41
CA ALA A 24 -21.37 25.47 3.16
C ALA A 24 -19.99 24.88 2.82
N ILE A 25 -19.12 24.84 3.82
CA ILE A 25 -17.86 24.10 3.77
C ILE A 25 -18.23 22.76 3.15
N ARG A 26 -17.71 22.45 1.95
CA ARG A 26 -17.89 21.14 1.33
C ARG A 26 -17.25 20.14 2.29
N LEU A 27 -18.06 19.56 3.19
CA LEU A 27 -17.70 18.44 4.05
C LEU A 27 -17.47 17.15 3.23
N TYR A 28 -17.72 17.21 1.92
CA TYR A 28 -17.46 16.16 0.96
C TYR A 28 -16.01 16.27 0.46
N SER A 29 -15.07 15.91 1.33
CA SER A 29 -13.71 15.59 0.92
C SER A 29 -13.71 14.11 0.53
N THR A 30 -13.50 13.80 -0.76
CA THR A 30 -13.45 12.40 -1.16
C THR A 30 -12.11 11.82 -0.70
N MET A 31 -12.20 10.73 0.06
CA MET A 31 -11.03 10.15 0.69
C MET A 31 -11.13 8.64 0.60
N ILE A 32 -10.32 8.05 -0.28
CA ILE A 32 -10.02 6.63 -0.15
C ILE A 32 -8.86 6.48 0.82
N THR A 33 -8.93 5.44 1.65
CA THR A 33 -7.82 5.04 2.51
C THR A 33 -7.12 3.85 1.85
N LEU A 34 -5.89 4.04 1.40
CA LEU A 34 -5.08 2.99 0.79
C LEU A 34 -4.10 2.43 1.83
N THR A 35 -4.17 1.12 2.07
CA THR A 35 -3.27 0.40 2.97
C THR A 35 -2.50 -0.65 2.20
N PHE A 36 -1.18 -0.50 2.08
CA PHE A 36 -0.30 -1.56 1.61
C PHE A 36 0.11 -2.44 2.79
N VAL A 37 0.19 -3.75 2.56
CA VAL A 37 0.66 -4.75 3.53
C VAL A 37 1.73 -5.58 2.84
N ARG A 38 2.95 -5.66 3.40
CA ARG A 38 3.94 -6.61 2.90
C ARG A 38 3.52 -8.03 3.29
N HIS A 39 3.74 -9.02 2.44
CA HIS A 39 3.49 -10.42 2.80
C HIS A 39 4.23 -10.86 4.08
N GLY A 40 3.72 -11.93 4.72
CA GLY A 40 4.42 -12.60 5.83
C GLY A 40 5.74 -13.22 5.40
N GLU A 41 6.63 -13.53 6.34
CA GLU A 41 7.93 -14.12 6.05
C GLU A 41 7.80 -15.36 5.14
N SER A 42 8.52 -15.39 4.02
CA SER A 42 8.61 -16.57 3.15
C SER A 42 9.81 -17.43 3.51
N THR A 43 9.82 -18.67 3.01
CA THR A 43 10.99 -19.56 3.12
C THR A 43 12.25 -18.99 2.46
N ASP A 44 12.10 -18.08 1.49
CA ASP A 44 13.22 -17.43 0.81
C ASP A 44 13.67 -16.15 1.52
N ASN A 45 12.81 -15.46 2.29
CA ASN A 45 13.26 -14.35 3.13
C ASN A 45 14.29 -14.79 4.18
N LEU A 46 14.25 -16.05 4.60
CA LEU A 46 15.22 -16.64 5.51
C LEU A 46 16.64 -16.74 4.91
N LYS A 47 16.74 -16.63 3.59
CA LYS A 47 17.98 -16.79 2.84
C LYS A 47 18.46 -15.41 2.40
N ALA A 48 19.77 -15.20 2.37
CA ALA A 48 20.36 -13.97 1.84
C ALA A 48 20.45 -13.99 0.31
N PHE A 49 19.35 -14.35 -0.36
CA PHE A 49 19.27 -14.52 -1.81
C PHE A 49 18.40 -13.43 -2.45
N TRP A 50 18.63 -13.17 -3.74
CA TRP A 50 17.68 -12.39 -4.54
C TRP A 50 16.39 -13.19 -4.70
N ALA A 51 15.30 -12.69 -4.11
CA ALA A 51 14.01 -13.36 -4.07
C ALA A 51 12.91 -12.43 -4.58
N GLY A 52 12.59 -12.57 -5.87
CA GLY A 52 11.61 -11.78 -6.59
C GLY A 52 10.40 -12.63 -6.97
N TRP A 53 10.39 -13.15 -8.19
CA TRP A 53 9.23 -13.91 -8.72
C TRP A 53 9.27 -15.41 -8.41
N ALA A 54 10.35 -15.90 -7.80
CA ALA A 54 10.36 -17.24 -7.23
C ALA A 54 9.17 -17.42 -6.27
N ASP A 55 8.34 -18.43 -6.53
CA ASP A 55 7.03 -18.59 -5.91
C ASP A 55 7.09 -19.36 -4.58
N ALA A 56 7.86 -18.80 -3.64
CA ALA A 56 8.03 -19.36 -2.30
C ALA A 56 6.79 -19.19 -1.43
N ALA A 57 6.50 -20.23 -0.64
CA ALA A 57 5.46 -20.21 0.38
C ALA A 57 5.88 -19.41 1.62
N LEU A 58 4.90 -19.11 2.48
CA LEU A 58 5.15 -18.58 3.82
C LEU A 58 5.91 -19.60 4.68
N SER A 59 6.83 -19.13 5.52
CA SER A 59 7.41 -19.95 6.59
C SER A 59 6.36 -20.22 7.69
N ASN A 60 6.62 -21.14 8.62
CA ASN A 60 5.77 -21.33 9.79
C ASN A 60 5.60 -20.04 10.61
N HIS A 61 6.67 -19.25 10.70
CA HIS A 61 6.60 -17.93 11.34
C HIS A 61 5.78 -16.94 10.49
N GLY A 62 5.96 -16.93 9.17
CA GLY A 62 5.16 -16.12 8.25
C GLY A 62 3.67 -16.42 8.30
N LEU A 63 3.28 -17.68 8.48
CA LEU A 63 1.88 -18.08 8.70
C LEU A 63 1.33 -17.48 10.01
N ASN A 64 2.13 -17.47 11.08
CA ASN A 64 1.74 -16.85 12.34
C ASN A 64 1.64 -15.32 12.24
N GLN A 65 2.54 -14.68 11.48
CA GLN A 65 2.46 -13.25 11.16
C GLN A 65 1.17 -12.95 10.36
N ALA A 66 0.85 -13.76 9.35
CA ALA A 66 -0.37 -13.59 8.55
C ALA A 66 -1.64 -13.74 9.41
N LYS A 67 -1.68 -14.70 10.34
CA LYS A 67 -2.78 -14.83 11.32
C LYS A 67 -2.91 -13.60 12.22
N ALA A 68 -1.80 -13.04 12.69
CA ALA A 68 -1.81 -11.83 13.50
C ALA A 68 -2.31 -10.62 12.72
N ALA A 69 -1.90 -10.48 11.46
CA ALA A 69 -2.42 -9.46 10.55
C ALA A 69 -3.91 -9.65 10.29
N ALA A 70 -4.37 -10.89 10.05
CA ALA A 70 -5.79 -11.19 9.87
C ALA A 70 -6.63 -10.77 11.08
N LYS A 71 -6.16 -11.08 12.31
CA LYS A 71 -6.82 -10.61 13.54
C LYS A 71 -6.87 -9.08 13.61
N PHE A 72 -5.77 -8.40 13.30
CA PHE A 72 -5.70 -6.93 13.31
C PHE A 72 -6.68 -6.29 12.31
N PHE A 73 -6.78 -6.85 11.10
CA PHE A 73 -7.65 -6.33 10.06
C PHE A 73 -9.11 -6.81 10.14
N SER A 74 -9.44 -7.78 11.01
CA SER A 74 -10.79 -8.39 11.09
C SER A 74 -11.92 -7.38 11.36
N THR A 75 -11.63 -6.30 12.08
CA THR A 75 -12.60 -5.23 12.37
C THR A 75 -12.40 -3.97 11.54
N TYR A 76 -11.41 -3.96 10.64
CA TYR A 76 -11.17 -2.84 9.74
C TYR A 76 -12.12 -2.95 8.54
N PRO A 77 -12.93 -1.94 8.20
CA PRO A 77 -13.98 -2.04 7.19
C PRO A 77 -13.41 -1.98 5.77
N ILE A 78 -12.74 -3.05 5.34
CA ILE A 78 -12.15 -3.16 4.00
C ILE A 78 -13.27 -3.20 2.96
N THR A 79 -13.16 -2.37 1.92
CA THR A 79 -14.11 -2.36 0.80
C THR A 79 -13.53 -2.94 -0.48
N HIS A 80 -12.21 -2.93 -0.65
CA HIS A 80 -11.53 -3.51 -1.80
C HIS A 80 -10.22 -4.15 -1.36
N MET A 81 -9.95 -5.37 -1.86
CA MET A 81 -8.69 -6.06 -1.63
C MET A 81 -8.00 -6.37 -2.95
N PHE A 82 -6.68 -6.18 -2.95
CA PHE A 82 -5.80 -6.60 -4.04
C PHE A 82 -4.65 -7.43 -3.49
N ALA A 83 -4.20 -8.42 -4.25
CA ALA A 83 -3.02 -9.17 -3.87
C ALA A 83 -2.19 -9.58 -5.08
N SER A 84 -0.88 -9.70 -4.86
CA SER A 84 -0.01 -10.40 -5.79
C SER A 84 -0.41 -11.88 -5.81
N ASP A 85 -0.35 -12.46 -7.01
CA ASP A 85 -0.54 -13.89 -7.26
C ASP A 85 0.59 -14.79 -6.74
N LEU A 86 1.74 -14.22 -6.33
CA LEU A 86 2.79 -15.01 -5.67
C LEU A 86 2.30 -15.54 -4.32
N LYS A 87 2.50 -16.84 -4.07
CA LYS A 87 1.95 -17.61 -2.95
C LYS A 87 2.05 -16.91 -1.60
N ARG A 88 3.21 -16.32 -1.29
CA ARG A 88 3.44 -15.61 -0.03
C ARG A 88 2.50 -14.42 0.18
N ALA A 89 2.28 -13.61 -0.85
CA ALA A 89 1.37 -12.47 -0.79
C ALA A 89 -0.08 -12.93 -0.86
N HIS A 90 -0.40 -13.86 -1.76
CA HIS A 90 -1.73 -14.43 -1.88
C HIS A 90 -2.21 -15.10 -0.58
N SER A 91 -1.36 -15.92 0.07
CA SER A 91 -1.70 -16.58 1.34
C SER A 91 -1.91 -15.57 2.48
N THR A 92 -1.09 -14.51 2.52
CA THR A 92 -1.26 -13.42 3.49
C THR A 92 -2.57 -12.68 3.26
N ALA A 93 -2.91 -12.37 2.01
CA ALA A 93 -4.16 -11.73 1.64
C ALA A 93 -5.37 -12.61 1.96
N ARG A 94 -5.27 -13.91 1.69
CA ARG A 94 -6.34 -14.87 1.98
C ARG A 94 -6.64 -14.94 3.47
N ALA A 95 -5.63 -14.96 4.32
CA ALA A 95 -5.82 -14.90 5.77
C ALA A 95 -6.58 -13.63 6.21
N ILE A 96 -6.22 -12.47 5.66
CA ILE A 96 -6.91 -11.19 5.96
C ILE A 96 -8.36 -11.21 5.44
N TYR A 97 -8.57 -11.68 4.21
CA TYR A 97 -9.87 -11.80 3.57
C TYR A 97 -10.82 -12.73 4.34
N ASP A 98 -10.32 -13.89 4.77
CA ASP A 98 -11.14 -14.86 5.52
C ASP A 98 -11.54 -14.39 6.91
N ALA A 99 -10.80 -13.43 7.48
CA ALA A 99 -11.14 -12.79 8.74
C ALA A 99 -12.13 -11.61 8.61
N GLN A 100 -12.50 -11.21 7.39
CA GLN A 100 -13.52 -10.17 7.18
C GLN A 100 -14.94 -10.70 7.44
N PRO A 101 -15.84 -9.86 7.97
CA PRO A 101 -17.25 -10.22 8.10
C PRO A 101 -17.92 -10.36 6.74
N ASP A 102 -19.02 -11.11 6.69
CA ASP A 102 -19.88 -11.16 5.50
C ASP A 102 -20.76 -9.90 5.37
N PRO A 103 -21.02 -9.41 4.14
CA PRO A 103 -20.42 -9.86 2.89
C PRO A 103 -18.94 -9.45 2.78
N LYS A 104 -18.08 -10.40 2.40
CA LYS A 104 -16.64 -10.14 2.24
C LYS A 104 -16.37 -9.15 1.09
N PRO A 105 -15.33 -8.29 1.21
CA PRO A 105 -14.96 -7.38 0.14
C PRO A 105 -14.44 -8.13 -1.09
N PRO A 106 -14.56 -7.62 -2.32
CA PRO A 106 -13.92 -8.23 -3.48
C PRO A 106 -12.41 -8.34 -3.29
N LEU A 107 -11.85 -9.51 -3.59
CA LEU A 107 -10.41 -9.79 -3.61
C LEU A 107 -9.95 -10.03 -5.05
N THR A 108 -9.19 -9.08 -5.59
CA THR A 108 -8.64 -9.15 -6.95
C THR A 108 -7.17 -9.58 -6.91
N ILE A 109 -6.83 -10.62 -7.67
CA ILE A 109 -5.47 -11.11 -7.81
C ILE A 109 -4.85 -10.54 -9.09
N THR A 110 -3.64 -9.96 -9.00
CA THR A 110 -3.00 -9.32 -10.17
C THR A 110 -1.47 -9.38 -10.09
N ASP A 111 -0.83 -9.54 -11.25
CA ASP A 111 0.63 -9.54 -11.41
C ASP A 111 1.27 -8.15 -11.25
N LEU A 112 0.49 -7.07 -11.39
CA LEU A 112 0.99 -5.70 -11.30
C LEU A 112 1.58 -5.37 -9.93
N VAL A 113 1.21 -6.10 -8.89
CA VAL A 113 1.73 -5.91 -7.53
C VAL A 113 2.71 -7.01 -7.09
N ARG A 114 3.31 -7.76 -8.04
CA ARG A 114 4.43 -8.69 -7.78
C ARG A 114 5.68 -7.96 -7.30
N GLU A 115 6.60 -8.69 -6.67
CA GLU A 115 7.92 -8.15 -6.33
C GLU A 115 8.70 -7.76 -7.59
N GLN A 116 9.83 -7.06 -7.46
CA GLN A 116 10.78 -6.91 -8.57
C GLN A 116 11.19 -8.29 -9.12
N HIS A 117 11.19 -8.44 -10.44
CA HIS A 117 11.77 -9.61 -11.09
C HIS A 117 13.29 -9.49 -11.10
N PHE A 118 14.03 -10.39 -10.45
CA PHE A 118 15.49 -10.32 -10.47
C PHE A 118 16.13 -11.08 -11.64
N GLY A 119 15.31 -11.63 -12.56
CA GLY A 119 15.80 -12.32 -13.75
C GLY A 119 16.79 -13.43 -13.41
N GLN A 120 17.96 -13.42 -14.04
CA GLN A 120 19.00 -14.43 -13.77
C GLN A 120 19.60 -14.36 -12.35
N GLY A 121 19.36 -13.27 -11.61
CA GLY A 121 19.77 -13.13 -10.22
C GLY A 121 18.95 -13.95 -9.23
N GLU A 122 17.74 -14.38 -9.59
CA GLU A 122 16.84 -15.14 -8.71
C GLU A 122 17.54 -16.38 -8.10
N GLY A 123 17.42 -16.54 -6.78
CA GLY A 123 18.03 -17.65 -6.04
C GLY A 123 19.56 -17.57 -5.87
N LYS A 124 20.22 -16.51 -6.37
CA LYS A 124 21.64 -16.27 -6.16
C LYS A 124 21.90 -15.52 -4.87
N GLU A 125 23.04 -15.77 -4.25
CA GLU A 125 23.44 -15.06 -3.03
C GLU A 125 23.71 -13.59 -3.31
N TRP A 126 23.02 -12.75 -2.56
CA TRP A 126 23.10 -11.32 -2.72
C TRP A 126 24.46 -10.78 -2.23
N GLY A 127 25.07 -9.93 -3.06
CA GLY A 127 26.32 -9.23 -2.71
C GLY A 127 27.58 -10.05 -2.95
N ARG A 128 27.50 -11.16 -3.69
CA ARG A 128 28.66 -11.97 -4.08
C ARG A 128 28.86 -12.02 -5.59
N GLY A 129 30.10 -11.82 -6.03
CA GLY A 129 30.52 -11.97 -7.42
C GLY A 129 29.72 -11.06 -8.36
N GLU A 130 29.24 -11.63 -9.46
CA GLU A 130 28.41 -10.92 -10.44
C GLU A 130 27.00 -10.56 -9.93
N TRP A 131 26.55 -11.15 -8.81
CA TRP A 131 25.24 -10.92 -8.20
C TRP A 131 25.28 -9.78 -7.16
N CYS A 132 26.20 -8.85 -7.34
CA CYS A 132 26.20 -7.57 -6.64
C CYS A 132 24.99 -6.73 -7.07
N GLN A 133 24.62 -5.80 -6.20
CA GLN A 133 23.48 -4.92 -6.46
C GLN A 133 23.69 -4.09 -7.73
N PRO A 134 22.76 -4.14 -8.71
CA PRO A 134 22.79 -3.25 -9.86
C PRO A 134 22.73 -1.79 -9.42
N SER A 135 23.51 -0.92 -10.07
CA SER A 135 23.62 0.48 -9.70
C SER A 135 22.56 1.36 -10.37
N GLY A 136 22.07 2.36 -9.64
CA GLY A 136 21.10 3.33 -10.15
C GLY A 136 19.70 2.74 -10.38
N ARG A 137 18.77 3.58 -10.85
CA ARG A 137 17.35 3.19 -11.01
C ARG A 137 17.09 2.28 -12.21
N ASP A 138 17.93 2.34 -13.24
CA ASP A 138 17.82 1.53 -14.45
C ASP A 138 18.73 0.28 -14.43
N GLY A 139 19.57 0.15 -13.40
CA GLY A 139 20.37 -1.06 -13.20
C GLY A 139 19.48 -2.27 -12.95
N LYS A 140 19.76 -3.37 -13.65
CA LYS A 140 19.06 -4.65 -13.51
C LYS A 140 19.94 -5.81 -13.94
N PHE A 141 19.60 -7.00 -13.45
CA PHE A 141 20.15 -8.24 -13.96
C PHE A 141 19.57 -8.57 -15.34
N PRO A 142 20.25 -9.41 -16.14
CA PRO A 142 19.68 -9.96 -17.36
C PRO A 142 18.30 -10.57 -17.11
N ASP A 143 17.35 -10.29 -18.00
CA ASP A 143 15.95 -10.71 -17.94
C ASP A 143 15.15 -10.19 -16.71
N GLY A 144 15.74 -9.29 -15.92
CA GLY A 144 15.13 -8.70 -14.74
C GLY A 144 14.41 -7.36 -14.99
N GLU A 145 13.81 -6.85 -13.92
CA GLU A 145 13.27 -5.50 -13.81
C GLU A 145 14.30 -4.59 -13.12
N SER A 146 14.36 -3.33 -13.53
CA SER A 146 14.98 -2.25 -12.75
C SER A 146 13.97 -1.63 -11.78
N LEU A 147 14.40 -0.75 -10.87
CA LEU A 147 13.45 -0.02 -10.03
C LEU A 147 12.51 0.88 -10.84
N ASN A 148 12.98 1.44 -11.96
CA ASN A 148 12.12 2.18 -12.89
C ASN A 148 11.09 1.26 -13.57
N ASP A 149 11.45 0.02 -13.89
CA ASP A 149 10.50 -0.95 -14.43
C ASP A 149 9.41 -1.28 -13.41
N VAL A 150 9.78 -1.49 -12.14
CA VAL A 150 8.82 -1.70 -11.04
C VAL A 150 7.93 -0.46 -10.82
N ALA A 151 8.49 0.75 -10.87
CA ALA A 151 7.73 1.98 -10.75
C ALA A 151 6.67 2.12 -11.86
N ARG A 152 7.04 1.86 -13.12
CA ARG A 152 6.08 1.86 -14.26
C ARG A 152 4.98 0.81 -14.08
N ARG A 153 5.31 -0.35 -13.52
CA ARG A 153 4.32 -1.37 -13.18
C ARG A 153 3.39 -0.91 -12.05
N GLY A 154 3.92 -0.18 -11.07
CA GLY A 154 3.14 0.53 -10.04
C GLY A 154 2.17 1.57 -10.63
N ASP A 155 2.59 2.34 -11.64
CA ASP A 155 1.71 3.25 -12.37
C ASP A 155 0.56 2.53 -13.06
N ARG A 156 0.86 1.41 -13.72
CA ARG A 156 -0.18 0.57 -14.34
C ARG A 156 -1.18 0.07 -13.29
N PHE A 157 -0.74 -0.31 -12.10
CA PHE A 157 -1.64 -0.69 -11.00
C PHE A 157 -2.52 0.50 -10.57
N ILE A 158 -1.92 1.68 -10.38
CA ILE A 158 -2.64 2.90 -10.03
C ILE A 158 -3.72 3.19 -11.07
N GLU A 159 -3.38 3.21 -12.36
CA GLU A 159 -4.31 3.55 -13.42
C GLU A 159 -5.40 2.50 -13.65
N THR A 160 -5.04 1.22 -13.57
CA THR A 160 -5.98 0.11 -13.82
C THR A 160 -7.00 -0.02 -12.69
N TYR A 161 -6.58 0.16 -11.44
CA TYR A 161 -7.42 -0.16 -10.28
C TYR A 161 -7.71 1.04 -9.37
N LEU A 162 -6.70 1.82 -9.00
CA LEU A 162 -6.91 2.90 -8.02
C LEU A 162 -7.62 4.10 -8.62
N THR A 163 -7.23 4.55 -9.82
CA THR A 163 -7.85 5.71 -10.50
C THR A 163 -9.37 5.53 -10.66
N PRO A 164 -9.90 4.38 -11.13
CA PRO A 164 -11.35 4.15 -11.18
C PRO A 164 -12.01 4.21 -9.80
N ILE A 165 -11.41 3.59 -8.77
CA ILE A 165 -11.97 3.58 -7.41
C ILE A 165 -12.01 5.01 -6.85
N ILE A 166 -10.95 5.80 -7.01
CA ILE A 166 -10.90 7.21 -6.59
C ILE A 166 -12.02 8.01 -7.27
N LYS A 167 -12.16 7.89 -8.60
CA LYS A 167 -13.20 8.57 -9.38
C LYS A 167 -14.62 8.19 -8.95
N GLN A 168 -14.86 6.92 -8.64
CA GLN A 168 -16.15 6.43 -8.13
C GLN A 168 -16.40 6.79 -6.66
N SER A 169 -15.36 7.19 -5.94
CA SER A 169 -15.44 7.60 -4.53
C SER A 169 -15.74 9.09 -4.37
N VAL A 170 -15.85 9.84 -5.47
CA VAL A 170 -16.14 11.28 -5.43
C VAL A 170 -17.44 11.55 -4.69
N ASN A 171 -17.39 12.50 -3.74
CA ASN A 171 -18.46 12.88 -2.81
C ASN A 171 -18.83 11.82 -1.75
N LYS A 172 -18.11 10.70 -1.64
CA LYS A 172 -18.31 9.77 -0.52
C LYS A 172 -17.67 10.33 0.77
N PRO A 173 -18.32 10.16 1.94
CA PRO A 173 -17.71 10.41 3.24
C PRO A 173 -16.31 9.80 3.40
N ALA A 174 -15.45 10.53 4.10
CA ALA A 174 -14.14 10.04 4.48
C ALA A 174 -14.23 8.73 5.27
N GLY A 175 -13.42 7.74 4.90
CA GLY A 175 -13.38 6.43 5.54
C GLY A 175 -14.40 5.42 5.02
N GLU A 176 -15.27 5.78 4.07
CA GLU A 176 -16.19 4.82 3.44
C GLU A 176 -15.48 3.86 2.47
N VAL A 177 -14.36 4.29 1.88
CA VAL A 177 -13.62 3.48 0.90
C VAL A 177 -12.24 3.15 1.45
N ASN A 178 -12.04 1.88 1.81
CA ASN A 178 -10.81 1.37 2.39
C ASN A 178 -10.25 0.26 1.50
N VAL A 179 -9.13 0.56 0.83
CA VAL A 179 -8.44 -0.35 -0.08
C VAL A 179 -7.26 -0.98 0.65
N VAL A 180 -7.16 -2.31 0.61
CA VAL A 180 -6.01 -3.06 1.13
C VAL A 180 -5.29 -3.76 -0.02
N VAL A 181 -3.98 -3.56 -0.13
CA VAL A 181 -3.13 -4.18 -1.16
C VAL A 181 -2.05 -5.00 -0.48
N VAL A 182 -2.05 -6.32 -0.69
CA VAL A 182 -1.04 -7.22 -0.13
C VAL A 182 0.02 -7.54 -1.19
N SER A 183 1.24 -7.10 -0.95
CA SER A 183 2.33 -7.08 -1.94
C SER A 183 3.70 -7.31 -1.27
N HIS A 184 4.77 -6.77 -1.84
CA HIS A 184 6.16 -7.06 -1.54
C HIS A 184 6.95 -5.78 -1.26
N GLY A 185 8.16 -5.90 -0.73
CA GLY A 185 8.89 -4.77 -0.16
C GLY A 185 9.16 -3.67 -1.19
N ILE A 186 9.86 -4.03 -2.27
CA ILE A 186 10.30 -3.08 -3.30
C ILE A 186 9.09 -2.62 -4.11
N CYS A 187 8.17 -3.53 -4.45
CA CYS A 187 6.95 -3.15 -5.16
C CYS A 187 6.10 -2.12 -4.40
N ILE A 188 5.92 -2.26 -3.08
CA ILE A 188 5.17 -1.27 -2.28
C ILE A 188 5.91 0.07 -2.27
N ALA A 189 7.23 0.05 -2.07
CA ALA A 189 8.06 1.25 -2.04
C ALA A 189 7.95 2.05 -3.35
N GLU A 190 8.15 1.37 -4.48
CA GLU A 190 8.13 1.96 -5.80
C GLU A 190 6.73 2.37 -6.23
N THR A 191 5.68 1.64 -5.84
CA THR A 191 4.29 2.05 -6.08
C THR A 191 3.91 3.31 -5.28
N LEU A 192 4.33 3.41 -4.02
CA LEU A 192 4.11 4.62 -3.21
C LEU A 192 4.95 5.81 -3.73
N GLY A 193 6.16 5.56 -4.23
CA GLY A 193 6.96 6.56 -4.95
C GLY A 193 6.26 7.05 -6.22
N ALA A 194 5.72 6.13 -7.03
CA ALA A 194 4.94 6.42 -8.22
C ALA A 194 3.63 7.17 -7.90
N LEU A 195 2.98 6.86 -6.78
CA LEU A 195 1.82 7.63 -6.32
C LEU A 195 2.20 9.04 -5.89
N THR A 196 3.30 9.21 -5.14
CA THR A 196 3.78 10.51 -4.64
C THR A 196 3.98 11.51 -5.78
N ARG A 197 4.57 11.09 -6.91
CA ARG A 197 4.79 11.94 -8.09
C ARG A 197 3.51 12.30 -8.86
N ARG A 198 2.41 11.56 -8.63
CA ARG A 198 1.09 11.85 -9.19
C ARG A 198 0.25 12.77 -8.29
N CYS A 199 0.81 13.16 -7.15
CA CYS A 199 0.16 14.07 -6.23
C CYS A 199 0.60 15.50 -6.45
N VAL A 200 -0.35 16.43 -6.59
CA VAL A 200 -0.08 17.88 -6.55
C VAL A 200 0.44 18.33 -5.18
N ARG A 201 0.06 17.58 -4.14
CA ARG A 201 0.44 17.82 -2.75
C ARG A 201 0.55 16.51 -2.00
N VAL A 202 1.64 16.35 -1.26
CA VAL A 202 1.85 15.25 -0.32
C VAL A 202 2.04 15.83 1.07
N ASP A 203 1.06 15.63 1.94
CA ASP A 203 1.19 15.90 3.36
C ASP A 203 1.89 14.71 4.02
N THR A 204 3.12 14.93 4.48
CA THR A 204 3.91 13.87 5.11
C THR A 204 3.50 13.60 6.55
N ASN A 205 2.64 14.44 7.15
CA ASN A 205 2.20 14.31 8.54
C ASN A 205 3.40 14.20 9.51
N GLY A 206 4.45 15.00 9.26
CA GLY A 206 5.68 15.01 10.05
C GLY A 206 6.61 13.81 9.83
N TRP A 207 6.25 12.86 8.96
CA TRP A 207 7.10 11.75 8.61
C TRP A 207 8.22 12.20 7.65
N THR A 208 9.46 11.87 8.00
CA THR A 208 10.67 12.23 7.24
C THR A 208 11.39 11.01 6.63
N GLY A 209 10.80 9.82 6.78
CA GLY A 209 11.37 8.56 6.30
C GLY A 209 11.24 8.37 4.79
N ARG A 210 11.62 7.17 4.32
CA ARG A 210 11.31 6.68 2.97
C ARG A 210 10.49 5.40 3.07
N PHE A 211 9.72 5.07 2.02
CA PHE A 211 8.85 3.89 1.97
C PHE A 211 9.66 2.59 1.81
N ARG A 212 10.65 2.35 2.66
CA ARG A 212 11.63 1.27 2.53
C ARG A 212 11.77 0.44 3.78
N GLY A 213 12.40 -0.74 3.64
CA GLY A 213 12.68 -1.62 4.78
C GLY A 213 11.41 -2.09 5.48
N LEU A 214 10.35 -2.32 4.70
CA LEU A 214 9.06 -2.72 5.24
C LEU A 214 9.17 -4.10 5.88
N HIS A 215 8.80 -4.26 7.14
CA HIS A 215 8.81 -5.57 7.80
C HIS A 215 7.72 -6.48 7.21
N ASN A 216 7.91 -7.80 7.29
CA ASN A 216 6.86 -8.75 6.89
C ASN A 216 5.55 -8.49 7.65
N THR A 217 4.41 -8.48 6.95
CA THR A 217 3.07 -8.07 7.43
C THR A 217 2.94 -6.65 7.98
N ALA A 218 4.01 -5.85 7.96
CA ALA A 218 3.86 -4.44 8.27
C ALA A 218 3.02 -3.75 7.22
N TRP A 219 2.27 -2.74 7.66
CA TRP A 219 1.39 -1.99 6.80
C TRP A 219 1.77 -0.50 6.73
N THR A 220 1.52 0.09 5.57
CA THR A 220 1.69 1.51 5.30
C THR A 220 0.38 2.04 4.78
N ARG A 221 -0.13 3.12 5.38
CA ARG A 221 -1.44 3.70 5.09
C ARG A 221 -1.33 5.15 4.67
N VAL A 222 -2.04 5.50 3.61
CA VAL A 222 -2.19 6.86 3.11
C VAL A 222 -3.66 7.15 2.84
N SER A 223 -4.07 8.41 2.96
CA SER A 223 -5.34 8.86 2.39
C SER A 223 -5.07 9.54 1.06
N ILE A 224 -5.96 9.31 0.09
CA ILE A 224 -5.84 9.82 -1.28
C ILE A 224 -7.17 10.46 -1.66
N GLY A 225 -7.09 11.65 -2.27
CA GLY A 225 -8.22 12.38 -2.84
C GLY A 225 -7.86 13.01 -4.19
N GLY A 226 -8.81 13.69 -4.80
CA GLY A 226 -8.59 14.50 -6.00
C GLY A 226 -7.74 15.75 -5.73
N ALA A 227 -7.15 16.35 -6.77
CA ALA A 227 -6.27 17.52 -6.65
C ALA A 227 -6.89 18.72 -5.90
N ASP A 228 -8.20 18.92 -6.04
CA ASP A 228 -8.92 20.06 -5.45
C ASP A 228 -9.43 19.79 -4.02
N GLU A 229 -9.07 18.65 -3.42
CA GLU A 229 -9.64 18.21 -2.15
C GLU A 229 -8.75 18.51 -0.93
N SER A 230 -9.40 18.93 0.15
CA SER A 230 -8.76 19.08 1.46
C SER A 230 -8.86 17.76 2.21
N LEU A 231 -7.75 17.02 2.30
CA LEU A 231 -7.67 15.81 3.11
C LEU A 231 -7.83 16.18 4.59
N SER A 232 -8.91 15.71 5.22
CA SER A 232 -9.18 15.98 6.63
C SER A 232 -8.18 15.28 7.55
N ASP A 233 -7.92 15.87 8.70
CA ASP A 233 -7.15 15.26 9.78
C ASP A 233 -7.96 14.13 10.44
N ALA A 234 -7.82 12.89 9.95
CA ALA A 234 -8.21 11.73 10.74
C ALA A 234 -7.32 11.67 12.01
N PRO A 235 -7.85 11.25 13.18
CA PRO A 235 -7.06 11.11 14.39
C PRO A 235 -5.86 10.21 14.15
N THR A 236 -4.67 10.76 14.34
CA THR A 236 -3.40 10.08 14.15
C THR A 236 -3.07 9.31 15.42
N HIS A 237 -3.12 7.98 15.37
CA HIS A 237 -2.32 7.19 16.30
C HIS A 237 -0.87 7.21 15.80
N ASN A 238 -0.12 8.23 16.21
CA ASN A 238 1.34 8.34 16.05
C ASN A 238 2.07 7.33 16.97
N GLY A 239 1.63 6.09 16.99
CA GLY A 239 2.31 5.01 17.68
C GLY A 239 3.29 4.36 16.73
N THR A 240 4.48 4.93 16.55
CA THR A 240 5.64 4.09 16.19
C THR A 240 5.94 3.21 17.40
N HIS A 241 5.11 2.18 17.62
CA HIS A 241 5.46 1.10 18.52
C HIS A 241 6.50 0.26 17.79
N SER A 242 7.75 0.72 17.80
CA SER A 242 8.88 -0.12 17.48
C SER A 242 8.90 -1.23 18.52
N ASN A 243 8.72 -2.47 18.08
CA ASN A 243 9.04 -3.61 18.91
C ASN A 243 10.55 -3.85 18.74
N PRO A 244 11.40 -3.53 19.75
CA PRO A 244 12.85 -3.63 19.60
C PRO A 244 13.35 -5.07 19.35
N ARG A 245 12.47 -6.07 19.44
CA ARG A 245 12.79 -7.48 19.13
C ARG A 245 12.58 -7.85 17.66
N LEU A 246 11.91 -7.01 16.86
CA LEU A 246 11.66 -7.30 15.45
C LEU A 246 12.83 -6.78 14.61
N THR A 247 13.71 -7.68 14.19
CA THR A 247 14.74 -7.39 13.19
C THR A 247 14.16 -7.51 11.78
N PRO A 248 14.50 -6.61 10.84
CA PRO A 248 14.15 -6.79 9.43
C PRO A 248 14.70 -8.12 8.90
N ASP A 249 13.95 -8.81 8.05
CA ASP A 249 14.43 -10.00 7.34
C ASP A 249 15.47 -9.60 6.26
N PRO A 250 16.31 -10.55 5.81
CA PRO A 250 17.24 -10.33 4.71
C PRO A 250 16.63 -9.64 3.48
N GLY A 251 15.38 -9.96 3.12
CA GLY A 251 14.67 -9.31 2.02
C GLY A 251 14.37 -7.83 2.28
N ALA A 252 13.96 -7.45 3.50
CA ALA A 252 13.79 -6.04 3.88
C ALA A 252 15.11 -5.27 3.83
N VAL A 253 16.21 -5.88 4.27
CA VAL A 253 17.55 -5.28 4.24
C VAL A 253 18.01 -5.06 2.80
N LEU A 254 17.79 -6.05 1.93
CA LEU A 254 18.08 -5.96 0.50
C LEU A 254 17.27 -4.84 -0.16
N ALA A 255 15.96 -4.79 0.07
CA ALA A 255 15.09 -3.72 -0.46
C ALA A 255 15.60 -2.33 -0.04
N THR A 256 15.92 -2.17 1.24
CA THR A 256 16.46 -0.91 1.78
C THR A 256 17.72 -0.46 1.07
N LYS A 257 18.68 -1.37 0.85
CA LYS A 257 19.94 -1.04 0.17
C LYS A 257 19.75 -0.74 -1.31
N LEU A 258 18.82 -1.45 -1.98
CA LEU A 258 18.49 -1.18 -3.37
C LEU A 258 17.96 0.25 -3.54
N GLU A 259 17.01 0.63 -2.71
CA GLU A 259 16.37 1.96 -2.69
C GLU A 259 17.29 3.06 -2.13
N GLU A 260 18.31 2.72 -1.34
CA GLU A 260 19.38 3.64 -0.93
C GLU A 260 20.30 4.00 -2.08
N SER A 261 20.65 3.03 -2.92
CA SER A 261 21.50 3.25 -4.09
C SER A 261 20.80 4.00 -5.22
N ALA A 262 19.48 4.04 -5.18
CA ALA A 262 18.64 4.50 -6.27
C ALA A 262 17.41 5.22 -5.67
N PRO A 263 17.43 6.55 -5.54
CA PRO A 263 16.34 7.30 -4.93
C PRO A 263 15.02 7.12 -5.71
N PRO A 264 13.85 7.50 -5.14
CA PRO A 264 12.56 7.39 -5.82
C PRO A 264 12.56 8.08 -7.21
N PRO A 265 11.71 7.62 -8.14
CA PRO A 265 11.68 8.17 -9.49
C PRO A 265 11.21 9.62 -9.47
N VAL A 266 11.98 10.52 -10.10
CA VAL A 266 11.67 11.96 -10.13
C VAL A 266 10.55 12.25 -11.14
N GLN A 267 10.59 11.62 -12.31
CA GLN A 267 9.56 11.65 -13.35
C GLN A 267 9.58 10.32 -14.09
N CYS A 268 8.40 9.72 -14.35
CA CYS A 268 8.24 8.70 -15.37
C CYS A 268 7.17 9.22 -16.33
N ASP A 269 7.54 9.36 -17.59
CA ASP A 269 6.84 10.15 -18.61
C ASP A 269 5.41 9.66 -18.91
N GLU A 270 5.03 8.50 -18.38
CA GLU A 270 3.74 7.86 -18.65
C GLU A 270 2.61 8.23 -17.68
N ALA A 271 2.88 8.92 -16.58
CA ALA A 271 1.86 9.15 -15.54
C ALA A 271 0.90 10.32 -15.80
N GLY A 272 1.10 11.09 -16.88
CA GLY A 272 0.34 12.32 -17.11
C GLY A 272 0.54 13.38 -16.01
N PRO A 273 -0.26 14.46 -16.02
CA PRO A 273 -0.15 15.51 -15.01
C PRO A 273 -0.59 15.02 -13.62
N PRO A 274 0.05 15.49 -12.53
CA PRO A 274 -0.39 15.19 -11.17
C PRO A 274 -1.86 15.58 -10.96
N SER A 275 -2.65 14.66 -10.42
CA SER A 275 -4.12 14.80 -10.29
C SER A 275 -4.67 14.36 -8.94
N PHE A 276 -3.81 13.93 -8.03
CA PHE A 276 -4.20 13.50 -6.69
C PHE A 276 -3.67 14.43 -5.60
N CYS A 277 -4.24 14.36 -4.41
CA CYS A 277 -3.56 14.75 -3.19
C CYS A 277 -3.39 13.51 -2.29
N MET A 278 -2.33 13.49 -1.49
CA MET A 278 -2.07 12.38 -0.57
C MET A 278 -1.68 12.90 0.80
N LYS A 279 -2.11 12.20 1.85
CA LYS A 279 -1.60 12.36 3.21
C LYS A 279 -1.11 11.02 3.74
N ILE A 280 0.11 11.02 4.26
CA ILE A 280 0.69 9.84 4.92
C ILE A 280 0.05 9.69 6.30
N ILE A 281 -0.62 8.57 6.54
CA ILE A 281 -1.25 8.29 7.84
C ILE A 281 -0.27 7.54 8.74
N ALA A 282 0.35 6.48 8.23
CA ALA A 282 1.39 5.76 8.95
C ALA A 282 2.24 4.93 7.98
N CYS A 283 3.50 4.70 8.35
CA CYS A 283 4.43 3.88 7.57
C CYS A 283 4.94 2.71 8.42
N ASN A 284 5.08 1.54 7.77
CA ASN A 284 5.75 0.36 8.31
C ASN A 284 5.27 -0.07 9.71
N GLN A 285 3.97 0.01 9.95
CA GLN A 285 3.34 -0.32 11.24
C GLN A 285 3.22 -1.82 11.42
N HIS A 286 3.62 -2.32 12.59
CA HIS A 286 3.74 -3.76 12.87
C HIS A 286 3.39 -4.12 14.32
N SER A 287 2.61 -3.28 15.01
CA SER A 287 2.21 -3.51 16.41
C SER A 287 1.40 -4.80 16.61
N HIS A 288 0.72 -5.30 15.56
CA HIS A 288 0.02 -6.59 15.58
C HIS A 288 0.97 -7.78 15.74
N LEU A 289 2.27 -7.60 15.52
CA LEU A 289 3.30 -8.61 15.73
C LEU A 289 3.79 -8.68 17.17
N ASN A 290 3.29 -7.82 18.06
CA ASN A 290 3.62 -7.88 19.48
C ASN A 290 3.18 -9.21 20.08
N GLY A 291 4.15 -10.05 20.46
CA GLY A 291 3.91 -11.40 20.97
C GLY A 291 3.93 -12.51 19.91
N VAL A 292 4.12 -12.18 18.62
CA VAL A 292 4.34 -13.19 17.57
C VAL A 292 5.81 -13.62 17.62
N VAL A 293 6.05 -14.77 18.25
CA VAL A 293 7.41 -15.32 18.43
C VAL A 293 7.71 -16.31 17.30
N ARG A 294 8.96 -16.28 16.81
CA ARG A 294 9.49 -17.34 15.96
C ARG A 294 9.67 -18.59 16.80
N GLN A 295 8.90 -19.63 16.52
CA GLN A 295 9.15 -20.94 17.11
C GLN A 295 10.49 -21.45 16.57
N LYS A 296 11.35 -22.00 17.43
CA LYS A 296 12.56 -22.70 16.95
C LYS A 296 12.08 -23.84 16.07
N ASP A 297 12.58 -23.91 14.83
CA ASP A 297 12.33 -25.05 13.96
C ASP A 297 12.62 -26.31 14.78
N GLY A 298 11.58 -27.11 14.99
CA GLY A 298 11.69 -28.36 15.70
C GLY A 298 12.69 -29.21 14.94
N ASN A 299 13.86 -29.41 15.54
CA ASN A 299 14.82 -30.38 15.05
C ASN A 299 14.06 -31.69 14.80
N GLN A 300 14.19 -32.24 13.61
CA GLN A 300 13.53 -33.46 13.16
C GLN A 300 13.42 -34.50 14.28
N SER A 301 12.20 -34.78 14.73
CA SER A 301 11.82 -36.05 15.32
C SER A 301 10.31 -36.21 15.25
N SER A 302 9.90 -37.10 14.34
CA SER A 302 8.71 -37.96 14.41
C SER A 302 7.32 -37.32 14.55
N GLY A 303 6.59 -37.33 13.43
CA GLY A 303 5.25 -37.95 13.35
C GLY A 303 4.07 -37.16 13.89
N ASP A 304 3.18 -36.77 12.98
CA ASP A 304 1.77 -36.45 13.23
C ASP A 304 1.47 -35.36 14.28
N ASP A 305 1.74 -34.09 13.95
CA ASP A 305 1.00 -32.97 14.58
C ASP A 305 -0.33 -32.73 13.85
N PRO A 306 -1.49 -33.03 14.46
CA PRO A 306 -2.80 -32.83 13.85
C PRO A 306 -3.13 -31.35 13.56
N ASN A 307 -2.40 -30.39 14.15
CA ASN A 307 -2.55 -28.97 13.79
C ASN A 307 -1.87 -28.61 12.46
N GLU A 308 -0.79 -29.29 12.07
CA GLU A 308 -0.14 -29.07 10.76
C GLU A 308 -1.00 -29.59 9.61
N LYS A 309 -1.72 -30.70 9.82
CA LYS A 309 -2.69 -31.23 8.84
C LYS A 309 -3.86 -30.27 8.62
N LYS A 310 -4.44 -29.72 9.69
CA LYS A 310 -5.52 -28.71 9.58
C LYS A 310 -5.07 -27.44 8.87
N LEU A 311 -3.81 -27.02 9.05
CA LEU A 311 -3.25 -25.86 8.35
C LEU A 311 -3.09 -26.12 6.84
N ARG A 312 -2.64 -27.31 6.45
CA ARG A 312 -2.57 -27.70 5.03
C ARG A 312 -3.96 -27.86 4.39
N GLU A 313 -4.92 -28.40 5.12
CA GLU A 313 -6.32 -28.52 4.67
C GLU A 313 -7.03 -27.16 4.57
N PHE A 314 -6.76 -26.22 5.49
CA PHE A 314 -7.35 -24.87 5.46
C PHE A 314 -6.87 -24.02 4.28
N PHE A 315 -5.64 -24.23 3.79
CA PHE A 315 -5.09 -23.50 2.63
C PHE A 315 -5.09 -24.31 1.32
N GLY A 316 -5.57 -25.56 1.33
CA GLY A 316 -5.40 -26.52 0.24
C GLY A 316 -6.65 -26.97 -0.53
N GLY A 317 -7.84 -26.41 -0.29
CA GLY A 317 -9.05 -26.77 -1.04
C GLY A 317 -9.43 -25.72 -2.10
N GLY A 318 -9.71 -26.04 -3.36
CA GLY A 318 -9.83 -27.32 -4.03
C GLY A 318 -10.02 -27.13 -5.53
N GLY A 319 -9.76 -28.18 -6.29
CA GLY A 319 -9.91 -28.24 -7.75
C GLY A 319 -9.53 -29.62 -8.26
N GLU A 320 -10.21 -30.65 -7.77
CA GLU A 320 -10.44 -31.87 -8.55
C GLU A 320 -11.77 -31.66 -9.28
N GLU A 321 -11.73 -31.64 -10.61
CA GLU A 321 -12.86 -32.10 -11.43
C GLU A 321 -12.31 -33.01 -12.53
N ASN A 322 -13.08 -34.06 -12.79
CA ASN A 322 -12.80 -35.26 -13.58
C ASN A 322 -12.23 -35.03 -14.99
#